data_AF-A0A376H1P8-F1
#
_entry.id   AF-A0A376H1P8-F1
#
_cell.length_a   1.000
_cell.length_b   1.000
_cell.length_c   1.000
_cell.angle_alpha   90.00
_cell.angle_beta   90.00
_cell.angle_gamma   90.00
#
_symmetry.space_group_name_H-M   'P 1'
#
loop_
_entity.id
_entity.type
_entity.pdbx_description
1 polymer ?
#
loop_
_entity_poly.entity_id
_entity_poly.type
_entity_poly.pdbx_seq_one_letter_code
_entity_poly.pdbx_strand_id
1 'polypeptide(L)'
;MISLCMLGFLVINHHSAVFVLCYCGVQFALGLTNTLQYSISADNVDTIRNELDIEATALIASLTSLIMKFAMAIGGAVPGFVLSFTGYAANQSQSSTAEKGILFVTFVIPLILYVVTIAVFSSGFKSNKIKSLHVQKRKTMN
;
A
#
# COMPACT_ATOMS: atom_id res chain seq x y z
N MET A 1 -1.54 3.03 -8.34
CA MET A 1 -1.91 2.29 -9.57
C MET A 1 -3.33 2.62 -10.06
N ILE A 2 -4.32 2.81 -9.17
CA ILE A 2 -5.66 3.32 -9.53
C ILE A 2 -5.60 4.66 -10.31
N SER A 3 -4.64 5.52 -9.98
CA SER A 3 -4.55 6.85 -10.60
C SER A 3 -3.92 6.85 -12.01
N LEU A 4 -3.07 5.86 -12.36
CA LEU A 4 -2.51 5.73 -13.72
C LEU A 4 -3.60 5.33 -14.73
N CYS A 5 -4.57 4.52 -14.29
CA CYS A 5 -5.72 4.13 -15.10
C CYS A 5 -6.73 5.27 -15.29
N MET A 6 -6.86 6.16 -14.30
CA MET A 6 -7.68 7.37 -14.46
C MET A 6 -7.02 8.43 -15.35
N LEU A 7 -5.68 8.49 -15.43
CA LEU A 7 -4.97 9.35 -16.38
C LEU A 7 -5.17 8.90 -17.83
N GLY A 8 -5.25 7.58 -18.07
CA GLY A 8 -5.54 7.01 -19.41
C GLY A 8 -6.96 7.31 -19.92
N PHE A 9 -7.92 7.50 -19.01
CA PHE A 9 -9.30 7.90 -19.34
C PHE A 9 -9.40 9.32 -19.90
N LEU A 10 -8.43 10.19 -19.60
CA LEU A 10 -8.40 11.58 -20.06
C LEU A 10 -7.83 11.73 -21.49
N VAL A 11 -7.14 10.70 -22.00
CA VAL A 11 -6.45 10.71 -23.31
C VAL A 11 -7.21 9.90 -24.37
N ILE A 12 -8.10 8.99 -23.98
CA ILE A 12 -8.82 8.09 -24.90
C ILE A 12 -10.34 8.27 -24.68
N ASN A 13 -11.02 8.72 -25.74
CA ASN A 13 -12.47 8.83 -25.93
C ASN A 13 -13.35 7.94 -25.02
N HIS A 14 -14.54 8.45 -24.66
CA HIS A 14 -15.66 7.93 -23.84
C HIS A 14 -16.07 6.42 -23.91
N HIS A 15 -15.19 5.48 -24.25
CA HIS A 15 -15.46 4.05 -24.26
C HIS A 15 -15.25 3.46 -22.86
N SER A 16 -16.34 3.22 -22.15
CA SER A 16 -16.40 2.50 -20.87
C SER A 16 -15.61 1.19 -20.87
N ALA A 17 -15.43 0.56 -22.03
CA ALA A 17 -14.64 -0.66 -22.21
C ALA A 17 -13.16 -0.50 -21.82
N VAL A 18 -12.51 0.62 -22.16
CA VAL A 18 -11.09 0.85 -21.83
C VAL A 18 -10.92 1.04 -20.32
N PHE A 19 -11.84 1.78 -19.69
CA PHE A 19 -11.87 1.93 -18.24
C PHE A 19 -12.00 0.58 -17.52
N VAL A 20 -12.93 -0.28 -17.98
CA VAL A 20 -13.14 -1.61 -17.39
C VAL A 20 -11.90 -2.50 -17.54
N LEU A 21 -11.27 -2.53 -18.72
CA LEU A 21 -10.05 -3.33 -18.94
C LEU A 21 -8.89 -2.87 -18.06
N CYS A 22 -8.66 -1.56 -17.96
CA CYS A 22 -7.65 -1.00 -17.08
C CYS A 22 -7.95 -1.29 -15.60
N TYR A 23 -9.22 -1.18 -15.19
CA TYR A 23 -9.65 -1.48 -13.83
C TYR A 23 -9.42 -2.95 -13.48
N CYS A 24 -9.75 -3.89 -14.38
CA CYS A 24 -9.44 -5.31 -14.19
C CYS A 24 -7.94 -5.58 -14.01
N GLY A 25 -7.09 -4.91 -14.79
CA GLY A 25 -5.64 -5.00 -14.63
C GLY A 25 -5.14 -4.53 -13.27
N VAL A 26 -5.70 -3.44 -12.74
CA VAL A 26 -5.38 -2.94 -11.39
C VAL A 26 -5.85 -3.93 -10.31
N GLN A 27 -7.05 -4.49 -10.45
CA GLN A 27 -7.57 -5.47 -9.49
C GLN A 27 -6.74 -6.74 -9.47
N PHE A 28 -6.24 -7.19 -10.62
CA PHE A 28 -5.32 -8.32 -10.71
C PHE A 28 -4.01 -8.05 -9.95
N ALA A 29 -3.40 -6.88 -10.16
CA ALA A 29 -2.17 -6.49 -9.45
C ALA A 29 -2.39 -6.34 -7.94
N LEU A 30 -3.54 -5.81 -7.52
CA LEU A 30 -3.94 -5.74 -6.11
C LEU A 30 -4.09 -7.14 -5.50
N GLY A 31 -4.65 -8.09 -6.24
CA GLY A 31 -4.70 -9.49 -5.84
C GLY A 31 -3.32 -10.06 -5.52
N LEU A 32 -2.36 -9.87 -6.43
CA LEU A 32 -0.99 -10.32 -6.23
C LEU A 32 -0.31 -9.65 -5.02
N THR A 33 -0.55 -8.34 -4.84
CA THR A 33 0.00 -7.58 -3.71
C THR A 33 -0.52 -8.10 -2.38
N ASN A 34 -1.82 -8.42 -2.29
CA ASN A 34 -2.42 -9.01 -1.09
C ASN A 34 -1.83 -10.40 -0.79
N THR A 35 -1.59 -11.22 -1.81
CA THR A 35 -0.93 -12.53 -1.64
C THR A 35 0.48 -12.39 -1.08
N LEU A 36 1.27 -11.44 -1.59
CA LEU A 36 2.61 -11.16 -1.05
C LEU A 36 2.55 -10.66 0.40
N GLN A 37 1.55 -9.84 0.75
CA GLN A 37 1.39 -9.35 2.11
C GLN A 37 1.10 -10.46 3.13
N TYR A 38 0.27 -11.45 2.77
CA TYR A 38 0.05 -12.62 3.63
C TYR A 38 1.30 -13.51 3.74
N SER A 39 2.05 -13.65 2.64
CA SER A 39 3.30 -14.42 2.64
C SER A 39 4.34 -13.80 3.60
N ILE A 40 4.54 -12.48 3.54
CA ILE A 40 5.44 -11.76 4.47
C ILE A 40 4.94 -11.88 5.92
N SER A 41 3.62 -11.83 6.14
CA SER A 41 3.06 -11.99 7.48
C SER A 41 3.31 -13.39 8.04
N ALA A 42 3.25 -14.44 7.22
CA ALA A 42 3.61 -15.80 7.62
C ALA A 42 5.10 -15.92 7.96
N ASP A 43 6.00 -15.35 7.16
CA ASP A 43 7.44 -15.32 7.43
C ASP A 43 7.78 -14.65 8.78
N ASN A 44 7.03 -13.60 9.14
CA ASN A 44 7.17 -12.92 10.43
C ASN A 44 6.77 -13.84 11.60
N VAL A 45 5.69 -14.63 11.43
CA VAL A 45 5.27 -15.61 12.45
C VAL A 45 6.34 -16.68 12.64
N ASP A 46 6.91 -17.18 11.54
CA ASP A 46 7.97 -18.19 11.59
C ASP A 46 9.27 -17.65 12.22
N THR A 47 9.62 -16.40 11.95
CA THR A 47 10.79 -15.74 12.57
C THR A 47 10.62 -15.67 14.09
N ILE A 48 9.46 -15.23 14.56
CA ILE A 48 9.18 -15.14 16.01
C ILE A 48 9.15 -16.52 16.65
N ARG A 49 8.56 -17.52 15.98
CA ARG A 49 8.57 -18.90 16.47
C ARG A 49 9.99 -19.44 16.63
N ASN A 50 10.89 -19.14 15.68
CA ASN A 50 12.29 -19.57 15.74
C ASN A 50 13.12 -18.85 16.81
N GLU A 51 12.81 -17.60 17.13
CA GLU A 51 13.57 -16.80 18.10
C GLU A 51 13.06 -16.96 19.55
N LEU A 52 11.75 -17.10 19.72
CA LEU A 52 11.09 -17.09 21.04
C LEU A 52 10.44 -18.42 21.43
N ASP A 53 10.39 -19.41 20.54
CA ASP A 53 9.77 -20.73 20.76
C ASP A 53 8.29 -20.66 21.22
N ILE A 54 7.59 -19.57 20.88
CA ILE A 54 6.17 -19.36 21.18
C ILE A 54 5.31 -19.39 19.91
N GLU A 55 4.06 -19.83 20.06
CA GLU A 55 3.08 -19.77 18.97
C GLU A 55 2.41 -18.38 18.90
N ALA A 56 3.02 -17.46 18.15
CA ALA A 56 2.58 -16.06 18.07
C ALA A 56 1.59 -15.76 16.92
N THR A 57 1.05 -16.79 16.26
CA THR A 57 0.22 -16.66 15.04
C THR A 57 -0.97 -15.71 15.23
N ALA A 58 -1.75 -15.90 16.29
CA ALA A 58 -2.92 -15.07 16.57
C ALA A 58 -2.54 -13.64 17.03
N LEU A 59 -1.43 -13.50 17.75
CA LEU A 59 -0.92 -12.20 18.20
C LEU A 59 -0.49 -11.34 17.01
N ILE A 60 0.28 -11.91 16.08
CA ILE A 60 0.77 -11.19 14.89
C ILE A 60 -0.41 -10.87 13.95
N ALA A 61 -1.35 -11.80 13.76
CA ALA A 61 -2.53 -11.56 12.94
C ALA A 61 -3.43 -10.43 13.49
N SER A 62 -3.67 -10.42 14.80
CA SER A 62 -4.48 -9.38 15.47
C SER A 62 -3.78 -8.02 15.47
N LEU A 63 -2.48 -7.97 15.76
CA LEU A 63 -1.69 -6.73 15.70
C LEU A 63 -1.65 -6.16 14.28
N THR A 64 -1.41 -7.00 13.26
CA THR A 64 -1.42 -6.59 11.86
C THR A 64 -2.78 -6.01 11.47
N SER A 65 -3.87 -6.66 11.87
CA SER A 65 -5.23 -6.18 11.62
C SER A 65 -5.51 -4.84 12.30
N LEU A 66 -5.02 -4.65 13.53
CA LEU A 66 -5.15 -3.38 14.26
C LEU A 66 -4.41 -2.25 13.55
N ILE A 67 -3.15 -2.49 13.15
CA ILE A 67 -2.34 -1.51 12.41
C ILE A 67 -3.01 -1.14 11.08
N MET A 68 -3.53 -2.13 10.34
CA MET A 68 -4.23 -1.89 9.08
C MET A 68 -5.47 -1.01 9.28
N LYS A 69 -6.24 -1.21 10.35
CA LYS A 69 -7.40 -0.36 10.67
C LYS A 69 -6.99 1.07 10.98
N PHE A 70 -5.93 1.27 11.76
CA PHE A 70 -5.40 2.61 12.02
C PHE A 70 -4.89 3.27 10.73
N ALA A 71 -4.17 2.52 9.89
CA ALA A 71 -3.70 3.00 8.60
C ALA A 71 -4.86 3.39 7.68
N MET A 72 -5.96 2.63 7.64
CA MET A 72 -7.16 2.97 6.89
C MET A 72 -7.85 4.22 7.44
N ALA A 73 -7.95 4.36 8.77
CA ALA A 73 -8.53 5.53 9.40
C ALA A 73 -7.76 6.81 9.05
N ILE A 74 -6.43 6.76 9.15
CA ILE A 74 -5.55 7.88 8.79
C ILE A 74 -5.59 8.13 7.28
N GLY A 75 -5.54 7.06 6.47
CA GLY A 75 -5.57 7.11 5.02
C GLY A 75 -6.86 7.70 4.45
N GLY A 76 -8.00 7.49 5.12
CA GLY A 76 -9.28 8.12 4.78
C GLY A 76 -9.43 9.54 5.32
N ALA A 77 -8.87 9.84 6.50
CA ALA A 77 -8.96 11.16 7.12
C ALA A 77 -8.19 12.23 6.35
N VAL A 78 -6.98 11.92 5.85
CA VAL A 78 -6.11 12.88 5.14
C VAL A 78 -6.80 13.49 3.90
N PRO A 79 -7.39 12.70 2.98
CA PRO A 79 -8.27 13.22 1.93
C PRO A 79 -9.40 14.10 2.43
N GLY A 80 -10.10 13.68 3.48
CA GLY A 80 -11.22 14.43 4.04
C GLY A 80 -10.82 15.82 4.51
N PHE A 81 -9.68 15.94 5.19
CA PHE A 81 -9.16 17.24 5.60
C PHE A 81 -8.79 18.11 4.41
N VAL A 82 -8.07 17.58 3.42
CA VAL A 82 -7.65 18.34 2.23
C VAL A 82 -8.87 18.84 1.44
N LEU A 83 -9.91 18.01 1.27
CA LEU A 83 -11.14 18.40 0.59
C LEU A 83 -11.90 19.49 1.37
N SER A 84 -11.95 19.38 2.69
CA SER A 84 -12.59 20.39 3.55
C SER A 84 -11.89 21.76 3.45
N PHE A 85 -10.55 21.78 3.48
CA PHE A 85 -9.77 23.03 3.35
C PHE A 85 -9.82 23.65 1.96
N THR A 86 -9.98 22.84 0.92
CA THR A 86 -10.00 23.32 -0.48
C THR A 86 -11.39 23.78 -0.94
N GLY A 87 -12.40 23.68 -0.07
CA GLY A 87 -13.76 24.15 -0.34
C GLY A 87 -14.55 23.21 -1.26
N TYR A 88 -14.29 21.90 -1.18
CA TYR A 88 -15.02 20.90 -1.94
C TYR A 88 -16.53 20.93 -1.64
N ALA A 89 -17.36 20.97 -2.68
CA ALA A 89 -18.82 20.98 -2.57
C ALA A 89 -19.43 19.86 -3.40
N ALA A 90 -20.00 18.82 -2.77
CA ALA A 90 -20.52 17.67 -3.49
C ALA A 90 -21.63 18.04 -4.51
N ASN A 91 -21.64 17.35 -5.66
CA ASN A 91 -22.66 17.46 -6.71
C ASN A 91 -22.83 18.86 -7.33
N GLN A 92 -21.81 19.71 -7.23
CA GLN A 92 -21.78 21.04 -7.84
C GLN A 92 -20.53 21.20 -8.70
N SER A 93 -20.52 22.24 -9.56
CA SER A 93 -19.30 22.63 -10.26
C SER A 93 -18.24 23.06 -9.24
N GLN A 94 -17.05 22.45 -9.30
CA GLN A 94 -15.98 22.73 -8.33
C GLN A 94 -15.27 24.03 -8.66
N SER A 95 -14.81 24.74 -7.62
CA SER A 95 -13.87 25.85 -7.81
C SER A 95 -12.52 25.33 -8.30
N SER A 96 -11.74 26.19 -8.97
CA SER A 96 -10.39 25.83 -9.45
C SER A 96 -9.44 25.40 -8.33
N THR A 97 -9.67 25.86 -7.10
CA THR A 97 -8.93 25.45 -5.90
C THR A 97 -9.34 24.05 -5.43
N ALA A 98 -10.64 23.75 -5.40
CA ALA A 98 -11.16 22.43 -5.03
C ALA A 98 -10.73 21.34 -6.04
N GLU A 99 -10.74 21.65 -7.33
CA GLU A 99 -10.29 20.73 -8.38
C GLU A 99 -8.81 20.35 -8.22
N LYS A 100 -7.93 21.34 -7.98
CA LYS A 100 -6.52 21.08 -7.69
C LYS A 100 -6.33 20.27 -6.39
N GLY A 101 -7.16 20.53 -5.38
CA GLY A 101 -7.19 19.76 -4.14
C GLY A 101 -7.48 18.28 -4.36
N ILE A 102 -8.48 17.97 -5.19
CA ILE A 102 -8.85 16.60 -5.58
C ILE A 102 -7.68 15.93 -6.30
N LEU A 103 -7.11 16.57 -7.32
CA LEU A 103 -5.96 16.00 -8.06
C LEU A 103 -4.77 15.74 -7.13
N PHE A 104 -4.49 16.65 -6.20
CA PHE A 104 -3.40 16.50 -5.25
C PHE A 104 -3.59 15.26 -4.35
N VAL A 105 -4.77 15.08 -3.79
CA VAL A 105 -5.03 13.94 -2.90
C VAL A 105 -5.18 12.61 -3.63
N THR A 106 -5.65 12.62 -4.89
CA THR A 106 -5.79 11.39 -5.68
C THR A 106 -4.45 10.91 -6.25
N PHE A 107 -3.53 11.81 -6.58
CA PHE A 107 -2.27 11.46 -7.25
C PHE A 107 -1.03 11.64 -6.38
N VAL A 108 -0.85 12.83 -5.79
CA VAL A 108 0.42 13.20 -5.15
C VAL A 108 0.59 12.49 -3.82
N ILE A 109 -0.44 12.50 -2.97
CA ILE A 109 -0.37 11.87 -1.64
C ILE A 109 -0.10 10.36 -1.75
N PRO A 110 -0.86 9.57 -2.54
CA PRO A 110 -0.58 8.15 -2.70
C PRO A 110 0.80 7.88 -3.31
N LEU A 111 1.25 8.69 -4.27
CA LEU A 111 2.56 8.54 -4.90
C LEU A 111 3.69 8.66 -3.88
N ILE A 112 3.66 9.67 -3.02
CA ILE A 112 4.68 9.88 -1.97
C ILE A 112 4.71 8.67 -1.03
N LEU A 113 3.55 8.17 -0.59
CA LEU A 113 3.46 7.00 0.28
C LEU A 113 4.04 5.73 -0.37
N TYR A 114 3.83 5.55 -1.68
CA TYR A 114 4.43 4.43 -2.42
C TYR A 114 5.95 4.54 -2.48
N VAL A 115 6.50 5.72 -2.76
CA VAL A 115 7.96 5.94 -2.79
C VAL A 115 8.58 5.65 -1.43
N VAL A 116 7.94 6.12 -0.35
CA VAL A 116 8.39 5.83 1.02
C VAL A 116 8.34 4.33 1.31
N THR A 117 7.27 3.64 0.91
CA THR A 117 7.14 2.18 1.09
C THR A 117 8.26 1.43 0.38
N ILE A 118 8.57 1.80 -0.87
CA ILE A 118 9.68 1.21 -1.64
C ILE A 118 11.02 1.46 -0.94
N ALA A 119 11.27 2.67 -0.45
CA ALA A 119 12.51 3.01 0.24
C ALA A 119 12.69 2.21 1.54
N VAL A 120 11.63 2.09 2.35
CA VAL A 120 11.63 1.31 3.59
C VAL A 120 11.86 -0.17 3.30
N PHE A 121 11.13 -0.72 2.33
CA PHE A 121 11.26 -2.14 1.98
C PHE A 121 12.64 -2.45 1.41
N SER A 122 13.16 -1.64 0.50
CA SER A 122 14.50 -1.83 -0.10
C SER A 122 15.61 -1.79 0.96
N SER A 123 15.52 -0.87 1.91
CA SER A 123 16.52 -0.73 2.99
C SER A 123 16.43 -1.88 4.01
N GLY A 124 15.22 -2.26 4.41
CA GLY A 124 14.98 -3.33 5.38
C GLY A 124 15.32 -4.72 4.84
N PHE A 125 14.87 -5.05 3.62
CA PHE A 125 15.08 -6.38 3.03
C PHE A 125 16.55 -6.68 2.75
N LYS A 126 17.30 -5.67 2.29
CA LYS A 126 18.75 -5.81 2.04
C LYS A 126 19.51 -6.13 3.33
N SER A 127 19.15 -5.48 4.43
CA SER A 127 19.78 -5.69 5.74
C SER A 127 19.49 -7.10 6.28
N ASN A 128 18.23 -7.54 6.23
CA ASN A 128 17.82 -8.82 6.81
C ASN A 128 18.37 -10.02 6.02
N LYS A 129 18.44 -9.93 4.69
CA LYS A 129 19.01 -10.98 3.82
C LYS A 129 20.50 -11.23 4.07
N ILE A 130 21.29 -10.17 4.33
CA ILE A 130 22.72 -10.31 4.63
C ILE A 130 22.92 -10.99 5.99
N LYS A 131 22.06 -10.68 6.97
CA LYS A 131 22.14 -11.24 8.32
C LYS A 131 21.79 -12.74 8.33
N SER A 132 20.73 -13.16 7.62
CA SER A 132 20.34 -14.57 7.54
C SER A 132 21.37 -15.44 6.81
N LEU A 133 21.99 -14.92 5.75
CA LEU A 133 23.10 -15.59 5.05
C LEU A 133 24.30 -15.87 5.97
N HIS A 134 24.65 -14.93 6.84
CA HIS A 134 25.77 -15.10 7.79
C HIS A 134 25.46 -16.08 8.93
N VAL A 135 24.19 -16.17 9.36
CA VAL A 135 23.75 -17.14 10.38
C VAL A 135 23.71 -18.54 9.81
N GLN A 136 23.20 -18.71 8.59
CA GLN A 136 23.15 -20.02 7.92
C GLN A 136 24.56 -20.55 7.62
N LYS A 137 25.46 -19.69 7.11
CA LYS A 137 26.85 -20.06 6.81
C LYS A 137 27.63 -20.48 8.06
N ARG A 138 27.31 -19.92 9.23
CA ARG A 138 27.87 -20.35 10.53
C ARG A 138 27.33 -21.70 11.00
N LYS A 139 26.06 -22.01 10.77
CA LYS A 139 25.47 -23.33 11.12
C LYS A 139 25.97 -24.47 10.25
N THR A 140 26.46 -24.21 9.03
CA THR A 140 27.01 -25.24 8.13
C THR A 140 28.52 -25.46 8.25
N MET A 141 29.21 -24.64 9.04
CA MET A 141 30.67 -24.73 9.28
C MET A 141 31.05 -25.39 10.61
N ASN A 142 30.05 -25.70 11.45
CA ASN A 142 30.16 -26.49 12.67
C ASN A 142 29.45 -27.83 12.48
#